data_AF-A0A059X0R0-F1
#
_entry.id   AF-A0A059X0R0-F1
#
_cell.length_a   1.000
_cell.length_b   1.000
_cell.length_c   1.000
_cell.angle_alpha   90.00
_cell.angle_beta   90.00
_cell.angle_gamma   90.00
#
_symmetry.space_group_name_H-M   'P 1'
#
loop_
_entity.id
_entity.type
_entity.pdbx_description
1 polymer ?
#
loop_
_entity_poly.entity_id
_entity_poly.type
_entity_poly.pdbx_seq_one_letter_code
_entity_poly.pdbx_strand_id
1 'polypeptide(L)'
;NIAGYKAVLEAANIYPRYFPMFMTAAGSIIPAKVLILGAGVAGLQAIATARRLGAVVEVFDTRPAVKEEVMSLGAKFIEVDGAADASGAGGYAVEQTEEYKQKQQQRIAASVAKADIVITTAQIPGKKAPILITDEMLNSMKPGSVVIDLAAATGGNTLQTKNNETINYNNITIVGNS
;
A
#
# COMPACT_ATOMS: atom_id res chain seq x y z
N ASN A 1 2.46 -6.48 -13.38
CA ASN A 1 1.23 -7.28 -13.18
C ASN A 1 1.50 -8.43 -12.23
N ILE A 2 2.30 -9.45 -12.61
CA ILE A 2 2.62 -10.63 -11.76
C ILE A 2 3.11 -10.24 -10.35
N ALA A 3 3.99 -9.25 -10.22
CA ALA A 3 4.49 -8.78 -8.93
C ALA A 3 3.36 -8.37 -7.97
N GLY A 4 2.34 -7.65 -8.45
CA GLY A 4 1.20 -7.25 -7.62
C GLY A 4 0.32 -8.42 -7.17
N TYR A 5 0.14 -9.42 -8.03
CA TYR A 5 -0.56 -10.66 -7.66
C TYR A 5 0.23 -11.44 -6.61
N LYS A 6 1.54 -11.64 -6.84
CA LYS A 6 2.41 -12.37 -5.91
C LYS A 6 2.56 -11.65 -4.57
N ALA A 7 2.63 -10.32 -4.56
CA ALA A 7 2.66 -9.52 -3.34
C ALA A 7 1.48 -9.84 -2.41
N VAL A 8 0.27 -9.94 -2.95
CA VAL A 8 -0.92 -10.25 -2.16
C VAL A 8 -0.90 -11.68 -1.64
N LEU A 9 -0.45 -12.65 -2.46
CA LEU A 9 -0.34 -14.04 -2.01
C LEU A 9 0.72 -14.20 -0.92
N GLU A 10 1.86 -13.52 -1.06
CA GLU A 10 2.92 -13.51 -0.06
C GLU A 10 2.41 -12.91 1.25
N ALA A 11 1.72 -11.76 1.17
CA ALA A 11 1.07 -11.16 2.33
C ALA A 11 0.06 -12.12 2.99
N ALA A 12 -0.73 -12.85 2.20
CA ALA A 12 -1.70 -13.83 2.72
C ALA A 12 -1.05 -15.06 3.36
N ASN A 13 0.13 -15.46 2.90
CA ASN A 13 0.89 -16.57 3.49
C ASN A 13 1.50 -16.18 4.85
N ILE A 14 1.87 -14.90 5.02
CA ILE A 14 2.53 -14.40 6.24
C ILE A 14 1.51 -13.91 7.28
N TYR A 15 0.44 -13.23 6.84
CA TYR A 15 -0.51 -12.58 7.72
C TYR A 15 -1.28 -13.61 8.57
N PRO A 16 -1.30 -13.50 9.91
CA PRO A 16 -1.81 -14.55 10.80
C PRO A 16 -3.34 -14.63 10.88
N ARG A 17 -4.07 -13.84 10.08
CA ARG A 17 -5.54 -13.79 10.08
C ARG A 17 -6.10 -13.89 8.67
N TYR A 18 -7.40 -14.09 8.58
CA TYR A 18 -8.10 -14.20 7.31
C TYR A 18 -8.21 -12.85 6.59
N PHE A 19 -8.18 -12.91 5.26
CA PHE A 19 -8.53 -11.78 4.39
C PHE A 19 -10.04 -11.50 4.34
N PRO A 20 -10.91 -12.51 4.08
CA PRO A 20 -12.33 -12.25 3.97
C PRO A 20 -13.00 -12.10 5.33
N MET A 21 -14.20 -11.54 5.30
CA MET A 21 -15.11 -11.66 6.44
C MET A 21 -15.59 -13.11 6.54
N PHE A 22 -15.54 -13.67 7.74
CA PHE A 22 -16.18 -14.96 8.05
C PHE A 22 -17.21 -14.78 9.16
N MET A 23 -18.38 -15.37 8.98
CA MET A 23 -19.33 -15.60 10.07
C MET A 23 -19.28 -17.07 10.43
N THR A 24 -18.94 -17.38 11.67
CA THR A 24 -18.85 -18.74 12.18
C THR A 24 -19.71 -18.90 13.43
N ALA A 25 -19.91 -20.13 13.89
CA ALA A 25 -20.57 -20.39 15.17
C ALA A 25 -19.83 -19.77 16.37
N ALA A 26 -18.51 -19.54 16.26
CA ALA A 26 -17.70 -18.91 17.29
C ALA A 26 -17.71 -17.37 17.25
N GLY A 27 -18.41 -16.77 16.28
CA GLY A 27 -18.48 -15.32 16.07
C GLY A 27 -17.99 -14.88 14.69
N SER A 28 -17.91 -13.56 14.53
CA SER A 28 -17.55 -12.91 13.26
C SER A 28 -16.09 -12.49 13.24
N ILE A 29 -15.39 -12.87 12.17
CA ILE A 29 -14.05 -12.41 11.85
C ILE A 29 -14.17 -11.27 10.85
N ILE A 30 -13.66 -10.09 11.22
CA ILE A 30 -13.65 -8.93 10.33
C ILE A 30 -12.63 -9.13 9.19
N PRO A 31 -12.91 -8.60 7.98
CA PRO A 31 -11.99 -8.72 6.86
C PRO A 31 -10.70 -7.94 7.11
N ALA A 32 -9.60 -8.41 6.51
CA ALA A 32 -8.34 -7.68 6.51
C ALA A 32 -8.48 -6.34 5.79
N LYS A 33 -7.80 -5.31 6.31
CA LYS A 33 -7.65 -4.01 5.66
C LYS A 33 -6.29 -3.96 4.94
N VAL A 34 -6.34 -3.87 3.62
CA VAL A 34 -5.15 -3.77 2.76
C VAL A 34 -5.04 -2.34 2.25
N LEU A 35 -3.91 -1.68 2.52
CA LEU A 35 -3.55 -0.39 1.95
C LEU A 35 -2.57 -0.60 0.80
N ILE A 36 -2.85 -0.01 -0.36
CA ILE A 36 -1.96 -0.05 -1.52
C ILE A 36 -1.48 1.36 -1.83
N LEU A 37 -0.16 1.57 -1.79
CA LEU A 37 0.49 2.84 -2.09
C LEU A 37 1.09 2.78 -3.50
N GLY A 38 0.35 3.31 -4.47
CA GLY A 38 0.63 3.27 -5.90
C GLY A 38 -0.38 2.42 -6.67
N ALA A 39 -0.98 2.99 -7.71
CA ALA A 39 -1.96 2.37 -8.60
C ALA A 39 -1.42 2.26 -10.04
N GLY A 40 -0.15 1.87 -10.17
CA GLY A 40 0.40 1.41 -11.45
C GLY A 40 -0.04 -0.03 -11.78
N VAL A 41 0.58 -0.64 -12.79
CA VAL A 41 0.24 -2.01 -13.22
C VAL A 41 0.36 -3.06 -12.10
N ALA A 42 1.33 -2.91 -11.19
CA ALA A 42 1.45 -3.78 -10.02
C ALA A 42 0.36 -3.49 -8.98
N GLY A 43 0.14 -2.22 -8.65
CA GLY A 43 -0.88 -1.78 -7.70
C GLY A 43 -2.29 -2.22 -8.09
N LEU A 44 -2.71 -1.97 -9.35
CA LEU A 44 -4.01 -2.39 -9.84
C LEU A 44 -4.22 -3.90 -9.77
N GLN A 45 -3.19 -4.69 -10.08
CA GLN A 45 -3.27 -6.14 -9.92
C GLN A 45 -3.35 -6.57 -8.45
N ALA A 46 -2.63 -5.89 -7.56
CA ALA A 46 -2.71 -6.12 -6.12
C ALA A 46 -4.12 -5.81 -5.60
N ILE A 47 -4.75 -4.71 -6.05
CA ILE A 47 -6.14 -4.38 -5.72
C ILE A 47 -7.06 -5.54 -6.13
N ALA A 48 -7.01 -5.94 -7.40
CA ALA A 48 -7.88 -6.98 -7.92
C ALA A 48 -7.72 -8.31 -7.17
N THR A 49 -6.48 -8.64 -6.77
CA THR A 49 -6.18 -9.88 -6.03
C THR A 49 -6.67 -9.80 -4.59
N ALA A 50 -6.37 -8.71 -3.87
CA ALA A 50 -6.79 -8.52 -2.49
C ALA A 50 -8.32 -8.48 -2.35
N ARG A 51 -9.02 -7.86 -3.30
CA ARG A 51 -10.48 -7.84 -3.37
C ARG A 51 -11.06 -9.24 -3.62
N ARG A 52 -10.46 -10.05 -4.48
CA ARG A 52 -10.85 -11.46 -4.70
C ARG A 52 -10.65 -12.32 -3.46
N LEU A 53 -9.65 -12.01 -2.62
CA LEU A 53 -9.47 -12.65 -1.32
C LEU A 53 -10.45 -12.13 -0.25
N GLY A 54 -11.30 -11.15 -0.57
CA GLY A 54 -12.34 -10.63 0.34
C GLY A 54 -11.88 -9.51 1.28
N ALA A 55 -10.70 -8.93 1.06
CA ALA A 55 -10.21 -7.82 1.86
C ALA A 55 -10.95 -6.50 1.55
N VAL A 56 -10.94 -5.60 2.54
CA VAL A 56 -11.25 -4.18 2.32
C VAL A 56 -9.98 -3.50 1.85
N VAL A 57 -10.03 -2.84 0.68
CA VAL A 57 -8.85 -2.24 0.06
C VAL A 57 -8.99 -0.72 0.01
N GLU A 58 -8.02 -0.01 0.57
CA GLU A 58 -7.81 1.42 0.38
C GLU A 58 -6.56 1.65 -0.47
N VAL A 59 -6.57 2.67 -1.31
CA VAL A 59 -5.50 2.94 -2.27
C VAL A 59 -5.18 4.42 -2.29
N PHE A 60 -3.89 4.74 -2.31
CA PHE A 60 -3.42 6.09 -2.59
C PHE A 60 -2.52 6.07 -3.83
N ASP A 61 -2.72 7.04 -4.74
CA ASP A 61 -1.81 7.36 -5.84
C ASP A 61 -1.83 8.88 -6.02
N THR A 62 -0.70 9.48 -6.39
CA THR A 62 -0.61 10.92 -6.61
C THR A 62 -1.36 11.37 -7.86
N ARG A 63 -1.64 10.45 -8.79
CA ARG A 63 -2.30 10.75 -10.06
C ARG A 63 -3.82 10.63 -9.90
N PRO A 64 -4.59 11.71 -10.12
CA PRO A 64 -6.05 11.63 -9.99
C PRO A 64 -6.69 10.73 -11.06
N ALA A 65 -6.04 10.56 -12.22
CA ALA A 65 -6.56 9.78 -13.35
C ALA A 65 -6.83 8.30 -13.03
N VAL A 66 -6.09 7.71 -12.08
CA VAL A 66 -6.26 6.28 -11.71
C VAL A 66 -7.43 6.04 -10.75
N LYS A 67 -8.09 7.10 -10.27
CA LYS A 67 -9.18 7.00 -9.29
C LYS A 67 -10.33 6.13 -9.81
N GLU A 68 -10.76 6.35 -11.06
CA GLU A 68 -11.85 5.59 -11.66
C GLU A 68 -11.48 4.10 -11.80
N GLU A 69 -10.24 3.80 -12.20
CA GLU A 69 -9.74 2.42 -12.29
C GLU A 69 -9.75 1.73 -10.92
N VAL A 70 -9.24 2.40 -9.88
CA VAL A 70 -9.25 1.90 -8.50
C VAL A 70 -10.67 1.60 -8.03
N MET A 71 -11.60 2.53 -8.27
CA MET A 71 -13.00 2.39 -7.86
C MET A 71 -13.72 1.27 -8.63
N SER A 72 -13.42 1.10 -9.92
CA SER A 72 -13.98 0.02 -10.75
C SER A 72 -13.59 -1.38 -10.25
N LEU A 73 -12.43 -1.49 -9.57
CA LEU A 73 -11.97 -2.71 -8.91
C LEU A 73 -12.58 -2.90 -7.51
N GLY A 74 -13.43 -1.98 -7.05
CA GLY A 74 -14.12 -2.04 -5.76
C GLY A 74 -13.26 -1.62 -4.57
N ALA A 75 -12.16 -0.90 -4.79
CA ALA A 75 -11.35 -0.31 -3.74
C ALA A 75 -11.73 1.16 -3.48
N LYS A 76 -11.36 1.66 -2.31
CA LYS A 76 -11.57 3.06 -1.92
C LYS A 76 -10.31 3.88 -2.23
N PHE A 77 -10.47 4.96 -2.98
CA PHE A 77 -9.39 5.89 -3.24
C PHE A 77 -9.24 6.90 -2.09
N ILE A 78 -8.01 7.11 -1.62
CA ILE A 78 -7.67 8.10 -0.60
C ILE A 78 -7.44 9.44 -1.31
N GLU A 79 -8.40 10.35 -1.16
CA GLU A 79 -8.32 11.69 -1.72
C GLU A 79 -7.52 12.63 -0.81
N VAL A 80 -6.69 13.45 -1.46
CA VAL A 80 -5.95 14.55 -0.83
C VAL A 80 -6.22 15.79 -1.66
N ASP A 81 -6.85 16.80 -1.05
CA ASP A 81 -7.19 18.04 -1.73
C ASP A 81 -5.94 18.89 -2.04
N GLY A 82 -5.98 19.61 -3.15
CA GLY A 82 -4.93 20.58 -3.52
C GLY A 82 -3.74 19.99 -4.29
N ALA A 83 -3.92 18.85 -4.96
CA ALA A 83 -2.91 18.30 -5.86
C ALA A 83 -2.63 19.28 -7.03
N ALA A 84 -1.36 19.46 -7.38
CA ALA A 84 -0.96 20.21 -8.56
C ALA A 84 -1.44 19.49 -9.84
N ASP A 85 -1.79 20.27 -10.87
CA ASP A 85 -2.24 19.73 -12.15
C ASP A 85 -1.12 18.91 -12.83
N ALA A 86 -1.43 17.64 -13.12
CA ALA A 86 -0.52 16.69 -13.76
C ALA A 86 -0.83 16.49 -15.26
N SER A 87 -1.78 17.24 -15.82
CA SER A 87 -2.23 17.11 -17.21
C SER A 87 -1.09 17.17 -18.25
N GLY A 88 -0.04 17.94 -17.98
CA GLY A 88 1.15 18.06 -18.86
C GLY A 88 2.27 17.04 -18.63
N ALA A 89 2.17 16.16 -17.64
CA ALA A 89 3.30 15.32 -17.17
C ALA A 89 3.36 13.91 -17.79
N GLY A 90 2.55 13.61 -18.81
CA GLY A 90 2.59 12.33 -19.54
C GLY A 90 2.33 11.09 -18.66
N GLY A 91 1.58 11.25 -17.56
CA GLY A 91 1.26 10.16 -16.63
C GLY A 91 2.25 9.98 -15.46
N TYR A 92 3.23 10.88 -15.30
CA TYR A 92 4.13 10.92 -14.15
C TYR A 92 3.66 11.90 -13.07
N ALA A 93 4.14 11.70 -11.84
CA ALA A 93 3.85 12.58 -10.71
C ALA A 93 4.59 13.93 -10.84
N VAL A 94 3.88 15.03 -10.57
CA VAL A 94 4.43 16.40 -10.54
C VAL A 94 4.82 16.77 -9.10
N GLU A 95 5.80 17.66 -8.95
CA GLU A 95 6.17 18.20 -7.64
C GLU A 95 4.97 18.90 -6.99
N GLN A 96 4.75 18.60 -5.70
CA GLN A 96 3.59 19.05 -4.94
C GLN A 96 4.00 20.13 -3.93
N THR A 97 3.03 20.95 -3.51
CA THR A 97 3.23 21.95 -2.46
C THR A 97 3.51 21.29 -1.11
N GLU A 98 4.18 22.00 -0.20
CA GLU A 98 4.43 21.48 1.16
C GLU A 98 3.12 21.23 1.93
N GLU A 99 2.11 22.07 1.75
CA GLU A 99 0.80 21.87 2.35
C GLU A 99 0.14 20.56 1.85
N TYR A 100 0.23 20.28 0.54
CA TYR A 100 -0.25 19.03 -0.01
C TYR A 100 0.51 17.83 0.55
N LYS A 101 1.85 17.89 0.60
CA LYS A 101 2.69 16.82 1.15
C LYS A 101 2.33 16.52 2.60
N GLN A 102 2.07 17.55 3.42
CA GLN A 102 1.64 17.39 4.80
C GLN A 102 0.26 16.71 4.90
N LYS A 103 -0.74 17.20 4.15
CA LYS A 103 -2.08 16.57 4.11
C LYS A 103 -2.02 15.13 3.63
N GLN A 104 -1.22 14.87 2.60
CA GLN A 104 -0.95 13.54 2.07
C GLN A 104 -0.37 12.63 3.15
N GLN A 105 0.70 13.07 3.83
CA GLN A 105 1.34 12.29 4.88
C GLN A 105 0.38 11.97 6.03
N GLN A 106 -0.45 12.95 6.45
CA GLN A 106 -1.48 12.74 7.49
C GLN A 106 -2.53 11.71 7.07
N ARG A 107 -3.02 11.77 5.84
CA ARG A 107 -4.01 10.81 5.32
C ARG A 107 -3.43 9.41 5.20
N ILE A 108 -2.20 9.29 4.68
CA ILE A 108 -1.49 8.01 4.60
C ILE A 108 -1.26 7.45 6.00
N ALA A 109 -0.77 8.24 6.96
CA ALA A 109 -0.56 7.80 8.34
C ALA A 109 -1.84 7.24 8.97
N ALA A 110 -2.97 7.94 8.79
CA ALA A 110 -4.26 7.51 9.32
C ALA A 110 -4.76 6.19 8.71
N SER A 111 -4.45 5.92 7.43
CA SER A 111 -4.75 4.63 6.79
C SER A 111 -3.76 3.53 7.17
N VAL A 112 -2.46 3.84 7.30
CA VAL A 112 -1.44 2.88 7.76
C VAL A 112 -1.75 2.36 9.15
N ALA A 113 -2.10 3.24 10.10
CA ALA A 113 -2.47 2.84 11.47
C ALA A 113 -3.66 1.86 11.52
N LYS A 114 -4.54 1.88 10.51
CA LYS A 114 -5.73 1.02 10.43
C LYS A 114 -5.48 -0.24 9.60
N ALA A 115 -4.47 -0.22 8.73
CA ALA A 115 -4.16 -1.31 7.81
C ALA A 115 -3.59 -2.50 8.57
N ASP A 116 -4.03 -3.69 8.16
CA ASP A 116 -3.41 -4.93 8.60
C ASP A 116 -2.25 -5.28 7.65
N ILE A 117 -2.38 -4.91 6.38
CA ILE A 117 -1.40 -5.16 5.33
C ILE A 117 -1.17 -3.87 4.52
N VAL A 118 0.09 -3.56 4.21
CA VAL A 118 0.46 -2.46 3.30
C VAL A 118 1.28 -3.02 2.14
N ILE A 119 0.92 -2.66 0.91
CA ILE A 119 1.69 -2.99 -0.30
C ILE A 119 2.14 -1.70 -0.94
N THR A 120 3.44 -1.51 -1.10
CA THR A 120 4.01 -0.32 -1.73
C THR A 120 4.57 -0.64 -3.10
N THR A 121 4.25 0.20 -4.08
CA THR A 121 4.68 0.00 -5.48
C THR A 121 5.26 1.28 -6.08
N ALA A 122 5.57 2.27 -5.27
CA ALA A 122 6.01 3.58 -5.76
C ALA A 122 7.48 3.52 -6.16
N GLN A 123 7.73 3.61 -7.46
CA GLN A 123 9.07 3.64 -8.04
C GLN A 123 9.17 4.78 -9.06
N ILE A 124 10.37 5.37 -9.14
CA ILE A 124 10.69 6.39 -10.13
C ILE A 124 11.92 5.88 -10.90
N PRO A 125 11.83 5.70 -12.24
CA PRO A 125 12.95 5.23 -13.04
C PRO A 125 14.22 6.07 -12.82
N GLY A 126 15.34 5.40 -12.54
CA GLY A 126 16.65 6.05 -12.34
C GLY A 126 16.79 6.82 -11.02
N LYS A 127 15.82 6.75 -10.11
CA LYS A 127 15.88 7.40 -8.78
C LYS A 127 15.64 6.38 -7.67
N LYS A 128 16.06 6.75 -6.45
CA LYS A 128 15.71 6.01 -5.24
C LYS A 128 14.19 6.01 -5.06
N ALA A 129 13.65 4.90 -4.59
CA ALA A 129 12.25 4.83 -4.17
C ALA A 129 11.94 5.92 -3.12
N PRO A 130 10.81 6.64 -3.25
CA PRO A 130 10.42 7.63 -2.26
C PRO A 130 10.01 6.93 -0.96
N ILE A 131 10.39 7.51 0.17
CA ILE A 131 9.91 7.04 1.49
C ILE A 131 8.45 7.48 1.65
N LEU A 132 7.55 6.52 1.77
CA LEU A 132 6.12 6.73 1.95
C LEU A 132 5.64 6.32 3.34
N ILE A 133 6.33 5.36 3.97
CA ILE A 133 6.00 4.85 5.30
C ILE A 133 7.17 5.14 6.22
N THR A 134 6.95 6.01 7.20
CA THR A 134 7.94 6.33 8.23
C THR A 134 7.93 5.28 9.35
N ASP A 135 8.99 5.26 10.16
CA ASP A 135 9.07 4.39 11.33
C ASP A 135 7.94 4.66 12.34
N GLU A 136 7.51 5.92 12.47
CA GLU A 136 6.36 6.29 13.30
C GLU A 136 5.07 5.67 12.77
N MET A 137 4.85 5.70 11.44
CA MET A 137 3.70 5.05 10.84
C MET A 137 3.75 3.53 11.03
N LEU A 138 4.91 2.90 10.85
CA LEU A 138 5.09 1.47 11.14
C LEU A 138 4.72 1.18 12.59
N ASN A 139 5.25 1.94 13.55
CA ASN A 139 4.97 1.75 14.98
C ASN A 139 3.50 1.94 15.36
N SER A 140 2.71 2.63 14.53
CA SER A 140 1.26 2.78 14.73
C SER A 140 0.44 1.59 14.23
N MET A 141 1.04 0.66 13.49
CA MET A 141 0.38 -0.53 12.98
C MET A 141 0.09 -1.54 14.08
N LYS A 142 -0.83 -2.46 13.81
CA LYS A 142 -1.14 -3.55 14.74
C LYS A 142 0.00 -4.59 14.73
N PRO A 143 0.33 -5.21 15.86
CA PRO A 143 1.19 -6.39 15.88
C PRO A 143 0.67 -7.49 14.96
N GLY A 144 1.56 -8.13 14.21
CA GLY A 144 1.25 -9.14 13.19
C GLY A 144 0.90 -8.56 11.82
N SER A 145 0.94 -7.24 11.65
CA SER A 145 0.80 -6.60 10.34
C SER A 145 1.93 -6.97 9.38
N VAL A 146 1.65 -6.86 8.07
CA VAL A 146 2.60 -7.19 7.00
C VAL A 146 2.79 -6.01 6.06
N VAL A 147 4.03 -5.70 5.70
CA VAL A 147 4.39 -4.75 4.66
C VAL A 147 5.10 -5.48 3.54
N ILE A 148 4.58 -5.38 2.31
CA ILE A 148 5.25 -5.87 1.10
C ILE A 148 5.74 -4.67 0.31
N ASP A 149 7.06 -4.52 0.21
CA ASP A 149 7.69 -3.40 -0.47
C ASP A 149 8.26 -3.82 -1.82
N LEU A 150 7.50 -3.59 -2.89
CA LEU A 150 7.94 -3.93 -4.24
C LEU A 150 9.04 -3.00 -4.77
N ALA A 151 9.35 -1.91 -4.06
CA ALA A 151 10.42 -0.97 -4.42
C ALA A 151 11.75 -1.26 -3.71
N ALA A 152 11.89 -2.41 -3.05
CA ALA A 152 13.08 -2.78 -2.28
C ALA A 152 14.39 -2.69 -3.08
N ALA A 153 14.40 -3.13 -4.34
CA ALA A 153 15.60 -3.08 -5.19
C ALA A 153 16.13 -1.65 -5.45
N THR A 154 15.28 -0.62 -5.32
CA THR A 154 15.65 0.80 -5.48
C THR A 154 15.66 1.56 -4.16
N GLY A 155 15.75 0.85 -3.04
CA GLY A 155 15.90 1.40 -1.70
C GLY A 155 14.65 1.36 -0.82
N GLY A 156 13.52 0.90 -1.34
CA GLY A 156 12.27 0.71 -0.59
C GLY A 156 11.47 1.99 -0.33
N ASN A 157 10.17 1.82 -0.12
CA ASN A 157 9.25 2.86 0.31
C ASN A 157 9.19 3.05 1.84
N THR A 158 10.01 2.31 2.59
CA THR A 158 10.28 2.54 4.02
C THR A 158 11.75 2.35 4.33
N LEU A 159 12.26 3.05 5.35
CA LEU A 159 13.67 2.96 5.77
C LEU A 159 14.04 1.58 6.33
N GLN A 160 13.04 0.80 6.75
CA GLN A 160 13.24 -0.54 7.30
C GLN A 160 13.38 -1.63 6.23
N THR A 161 13.05 -1.33 4.96
CA THR A 161 13.14 -2.33 3.90
C THR A 161 14.59 -2.74 3.64
N LYS A 162 14.82 -4.05 3.65
CA LYS A 162 16.07 -4.66 3.18
C LYS A 162 15.79 -5.47 1.93
N ASN A 163 16.54 -5.17 0.87
CA ASN A 163 16.35 -5.82 -0.42
C ASN A 163 16.66 -7.33 -0.33
N ASN A 164 15.77 -8.15 -0.89
CA ASN A 164 15.81 -9.61 -0.87
C ASN A 164 15.74 -10.24 0.54
N GLU A 165 15.22 -9.51 1.52
CA GLU A 165 15.09 -9.99 2.89
C GLU A 165 13.64 -9.86 3.39
N THR A 166 13.30 -10.72 4.34
CA THR A 166 12.12 -10.55 5.19
C THR A 166 12.59 -10.32 6.62
N ILE A 167 12.19 -9.19 7.18
CA ILE A 167 12.58 -8.80 8.54
C ILE A 167 11.36 -8.69 9.44
N ASN A 168 11.60 -8.81 10.75
CA ASN A 168 10.64 -8.41 11.77
C ASN A 168 11.07 -7.06 12.36
N TYR A 169 10.18 -6.08 12.32
CA TYR A 169 10.36 -4.76 12.90
C TYR A 169 9.18 -4.49 13.84
N ASN A 170 9.41 -4.45 15.15
CA ASN A 170 8.36 -4.17 16.15
C ASN A 170 7.09 -5.02 16.00
N ASN A 171 7.24 -6.34 15.76
CA ASN A 171 6.16 -7.29 15.48
C ASN A 171 5.42 -7.07 14.16
N ILE A 172 6.01 -6.32 13.22
CA ILE A 172 5.53 -6.15 11.85
C ILE A 172 6.50 -6.88 10.94
N THR A 173 5.97 -7.71 10.05
CA THR A 173 6.79 -8.40 9.05
C THR A 173 6.93 -7.50 7.83
N ILE A 174 8.17 -7.18 7.44
CA ILE A 174 8.47 -6.36 6.26
C ILE A 174 9.22 -7.23 5.25
N VAL A 175 8.65 -7.35 4.06
CA VAL A 175 9.20 -8.15 2.94
C VAL A 175 9.71 -7.22 1.86
N GLY A 176 11.00 -7.30 1.57
CA GLY A 176 11.67 -6.52 0.53
C GLY A 176 12.00 -7.33 -0.73
N ASN A 177 11.03 -8.08 -1.27
CA ASN A 177 11.20 -8.85 -2.49
C ASN A 177 10.49 -8.15 -3.67
N SER A 178 11.28 -7.59 -4.59
CA SER A 178 10.83 -6.87 -5.81
C SER A 178 10.39 -7.79 -6.94
#